data_AF-A0A6L7G3C3-F1
#
_entry.id   AF-A0A6L7G3C3-F1
#
_cell.length_a   1.000
_cell.length_b   1.000
_cell.length_c   1.000
_cell.angle_alpha   90.00
_cell.angle_beta   90.00
_cell.angle_gamma   90.00
#
_symmetry.space_group_name_H-M   'P 1'
#
loop_
_entity.id
_entity.type
_entity.pdbx_description
1 polymer ?
#
loop_
_entity_poly.entity_id
_entity_poly.type
_entity_poly.pdbx_seq_one_letter_code
_entity_poly.pdbx_strand_id
1 'polypeptide(L)'
;MTSLLRPAPLMSAAALCGLLAGCDTTDMMKGDTERRTTAHVDYNDVALTPDAAQAMARANCGEAEVLSVSQPVLLENGLSRVTATCLATYDRKGRLKPNA
;
A
#
# COMPACT_ATOMS: atom_id res chain seq x y z
N MET A 1 34.42 42.53 -26.27
CA MET A 1 33.94 42.78 -24.89
C MET A 1 32.55 43.35 -25.05
N THR A 2 31.44 42.64 -24.90
CA THR A 2 31.00 41.72 -23.83
C THR A 2 29.90 40.82 -24.41
N SER A 3 30.15 39.51 -24.56
CA SER A 3 29.10 38.53 -24.92
C SER A 3 28.34 38.14 -23.65
N LEU A 4 27.11 38.64 -23.52
CA LEU A 4 26.15 38.23 -22.49
C LEU A 4 25.54 36.88 -22.89
N LEU A 5 26.18 35.79 -22.47
CA LEU A 5 25.62 34.45 -22.54
C LEU A 5 24.43 34.34 -21.58
N ARG A 6 23.25 34.11 -22.14
CA ARG A 6 22.06 33.60 -21.46
C ARG A 6 22.37 32.22 -20.83
N PRO A 7 22.03 31.98 -19.55
CA PRO A 7 21.71 30.64 -19.09
C PRO A 7 20.19 30.43 -19.18
N ALA A 8 19.78 29.57 -20.11
CA ALA A 8 18.48 28.92 -20.09
C ALA A 8 18.39 28.00 -18.86
N PRO A 9 17.20 27.76 -18.29
CA PRO A 9 17.03 26.99 -17.05
C PRO A 9 17.40 25.53 -17.32
N LEU A 10 18.46 25.06 -16.66
CA LEU A 10 18.72 23.63 -16.54
C LEU A 10 17.65 23.05 -15.61
N MET A 11 16.71 22.33 -16.22
CA MET A 11 15.86 21.34 -15.56
C MET A 11 16.78 20.35 -14.84
N SER A 12 16.92 20.48 -13.52
CA SER A 12 17.44 19.41 -12.69
C SER A 12 16.28 18.51 -12.29
N ALA A 13 16.27 17.34 -12.93
CA ALA A 13 15.51 16.18 -12.52
C ALA A 13 15.81 15.83 -11.06
N ALA A 14 14.75 15.69 -10.26
CA ALA A 14 14.75 14.82 -9.11
C ALA A 14 13.42 14.07 -9.15
N ALA A 15 13.53 12.80 -9.54
CA ALA A 15 12.46 11.84 -9.60
C ALA A 15 11.81 11.71 -8.21
N LEU A 16 10.61 12.24 -8.07
CA LEU A 16 9.72 11.91 -6.96
C LEU A 16 8.75 10.83 -7.44
N CYS A 17 9.14 9.60 -7.13
CA CYS A 17 8.28 8.51 -6.70
C CYS A 17 6.93 8.36 -7.42
N GLY A 18 6.95 7.67 -8.57
CA GLY A 18 6.43 6.30 -8.66
C GLY A 18 5.12 5.92 -7.97
N LEU A 19 4.12 6.80 -7.85
CA LEU A 19 2.77 6.43 -7.42
C LEU A 19 1.74 6.93 -8.43
N LEU A 20 1.69 6.31 -9.62
CA LEU A 20 0.54 6.28 -10.54
C LEU A 20 0.94 5.54 -11.84
N ALA A 21 1.36 4.28 -11.71
CA ALA A 21 1.49 3.40 -12.86
C ALA A 21 1.32 1.94 -12.42
N GLY A 22 0.14 1.63 -11.87
CA GLY A 22 -0.46 0.33 -12.18
C GLY A 22 -0.90 0.36 -13.65
N CYS A 23 0.07 0.33 -14.56
CA CYS A 23 -0.17 0.29 -16.00
C CYS A 23 0.91 -0.59 -16.66
N ASP A 24 1.14 -1.75 -16.06
CA ASP A 24 1.80 -2.84 -16.75
C ASP A 24 0.72 -3.70 -17.39
N THR A 25 0.67 -3.54 -18.71
CA THR A 25 0.39 -4.57 -19.69
C THR A 25 -0.97 -5.26 -19.65
N THR A 26 -1.68 -5.07 -20.75
CA THR A 26 -2.65 -5.95 -21.38
C THR A 26 -2.28 -7.44 -21.28
N ASP A 27 -2.45 -8.05 -20.11
CA ASP A 27 -2.54 -9.49 -19.97
C ASP A 27 -4.03 -9.83 -20.04
N MET A 28 -4.43 -10.41 -21.16
CA MET A 28 -5.78 -10.95 -21.31
C MET A 28 -5.95 -12.07 -20.27
N MET A 29 -6.49 -11.71 -19.10
CA MET A 29 -6.57 -12.56 -17.92
C MET A 29 -7.28 -13.89 -18.20
N LYS A 30 -6.48 -14.92 -18.53
CA LYS A 30 -6.90 -16.32 -18.55
C LYS A 30 -6.68 -16.92 -17.16
N GLY A 31 -7.41 -16.46 -16.15
CA GLY A 31 -7.27 -17.00 -14.81
C GLY A 31 -7.98 -16.15 -13.76
N ASP A 32 -7.93 -16.62 -12.52
CA ASP A 32 -8.28 -15.82 -11.36
C ASP A 32 -7.18 -14.75 -11.15
N THR A 33 -7.59 -13.55 -10.73
CA THR A 33 -6.68 -12.41 -10.50
C THR A 33 -6.43 -12.24 -9.02
N GLU A 34 -5.18 -12.30 -8.61
CA GLU A 34 -4.79 -12.02 -7.24
C GLU A 34 -4.42 -10.54 -7.06
N ARG A 35 -4.96 -9.91 -6.02
CA ARG A 35 -4.61 -8.55 -5.62
C ARG A 35 -4.16 -8.53 -4.16
N ARG A 36 -2.88 -8.22 -3.96
CA ARG A 36 -2.29 -8.00 -2.64
C ARG A 36 -2.50 -6.55 -2.21
N THR A 37 -2.97 -6.35 -0.98
CA THR A 37 -3.15 -5.02 -0.37
C THR A 37 -2.60 -5.01 1.05
N THR A 38 -2.33 -3.81 1.57
CA THR A 38 -1.89 -3.63 2.95
C THR A 38 -2.86 -2.72 3.70
N ALA A 39 -3.26 -3.12 4.89
CA ALA A 39 -4.06 -2.31 5.81
C ALA A 39 -3.20 -1.87 6.99
N HIS A 40 -3.19 -0.57 7.30
CA HIS A 40 -2.43 -0.01 8.40
C HIS A 40 -3.37 0.47 9.51
N VAL A 41 -2.95 0.26 10.76
CA VAL A 41 -3.58 0.85 11.94
C VAL A 41 -2.51 1.55 12.74
N ASP A 42 -2.61 2.87 12.81
CA ASP A 42 -1.77 3.71 13.66
C ASP A 42 -2.51 4.00 14.94
N TYR A 43 -1.89 3.75 16.08
CA TYR A 43 -2.53 3.87 17.38
C TYR A 43 -1.55 4.35 18.46
N ASN A 44 -2.12 4.90 19.53
CA ASN A 44 -1.38 5.23 20.75
C ASN A 44 -1.61 4.09 21.76
N ASP A 45 -0.53 3.53 22.32
CA ASP A 45 -0.59 2.40 23.26
C ASP A 45 -1.35 2.72 24.57
N VAL A 46 -1.60 4.01 24.85
CA VAL A 46 -2.46 4.45 25.97
C VAL A 46 -3.94 4.28 25.64
N ALA A 47 -4.33 4.44 24.37
CA ALA A 47 -5.72 4.44 23.92
C ALA A 47 -6.18 3.07 23.39
N LEU A 48 -5.26 2.28 22.86
CA LEU A 48 -5.55 0.99 22.22
C LEU A 48 -4.44 -0.01 22.52
N THR A 49 -4.81 -1.27 22.75
CA THR A 49 -3.82 -2.33 22.95
C THR A 49 -3.29 -2.85 21.60
N PRO A 50 -2.06 -3.40 21.56
CA PRO A 50 -1.52 -4.08 20.39
C PRO A 50 -2.46 -5.13 19.78
N ASP A 51 -3.08 -5.97 20.61
CA ASP A 51 -4.00 -7.02 20.14
C ASP A 51 -5.25 -6.44 19.48
N ALA A 52 -5.80 -5.35 20.03
CA ALA A 52 -6.93 -4.67 19.44
C ALA A 52 -6.55 -3.99 18.11
N ALA A 53 -5.37 -3.38 18.03
CA ALA A 53 -4.84 -2.82 16.78
C ALA A 53 -4.64 -3.90 15.70
N GLN A 54 -4.13 -5.08 16.09
CA GLN A 54 -4.03 -6.23 15.19
C GLN A 54 -5.38 -6.75 14.73
N ALA A 55 -6.38 -6.82 15.62
CA ALA A 55 -7.74 -7.18 15.25
C ALA A 55 -8.34 -6.18 14.26
N MET A 56 -8.14 -4.87 14.47
CA MET A 56 -8.58 -3.83 13.55
C MET A 56 -7.87 -3.91 12.19
N ALA A 57 -6.55 -4.16 12.18
CA ALA A 57 -5.80 -4.31 10.93
C ALA A 57 -6.31 -5.51 10.11
N ARG A 58 -6.68 -6.62 10.78
CA ARG A 58 -7.34 -7.78 10.15
C ARG A 58 -8.72 -7.40 9.61
N ALA A 59 -9.53 -6.70 10.40
CA ALA A 59 -10.87 -6.29 9.98
C ALA A 59 -10.85 -5.36 8.76
N ASN A 60 -9.81 -4.52 8.63
CA ASN A 60 -9.60 -3.66 7.48
C ASN A 60 -9.28 -4.41 6.18
N CYS A 61 -8.91 -5.69 6.24
CA CYS A 61 -8.83 -6.54 5.05
C CYS A 61 -10.21 -6.86 4.46
N GLY A 62 -11.29 -6.66 5.20
CA GLY A 62 -12.65 -6.93 4.75
C GLY A 62 -12.85 -8.40 4.38
N GLU A 63 -13.30 -8.66 3.16
CA GLU A 63 -13.51 -10.00 2.61
C GLU A 63 -12.23 -10.64 2.04
N ALA A 64 -11.09 -9.93 2.06
CA ALA A 64 -9.81 -10.47 1.61
C ALA A 64 -9.18 -11.36 2.68
N GLU A 65 -8.46 -12.40 2.25
CA GLU A 65 -7.73 -13.28 3.17
C GLU A 65 -6.56 -12.54 3.80
N VAL A 66 -6.44 -12.65 5.13
CA VAL A 66 -5.31 -12.10 5.87
C VAL A 66 -4.12 -13.05 5.74
N LEU A 67 -3.11 -12.66 4.98
CA LEU A 67 -1.88 -13.44 4.84
C LEU A 67 -0.94 -13.28 6.04
N SER A 68 -0.84 -12.06 6.57
CA SER A 68 0.03 -11.76 7.71
C SER A 68 -0.41 -10.50 8.42
N VAL A 69 -0.06 -10.41 9.70
CA VAL A 69 -0.22 -9.20 10.51
C VAL A 69 1.09 -8.96 11.25
N SER A 70 1.61 -7.75 11.15
CA SER A 70 2.88 -7.38 11.78
C SER A 70 2.72 -7.22 13.30
N GLN A 71 3.85 -7.34 14.01
CA GLN A 71 3.95 -6.74 15.33
C GLN A 71 3.88 -5.20 15.23
N PRO A 72 3.50 -4.50 16.31
CA PRO A 72 3.53 -3.05 16.34
C PRO A 72 4.95 -2.52 16.13
N VAL A 73 5.07 -1.47 15.32
CA VAL A 73 6.32 -0.74 15.11
C VAL A 73 6.13 0.72 15.51
N LEU A 74 6.99 1.24 16.38
CA LEU A 74 6.97 2.64 16.78
C LEU A 74 7.43 3.52 15.62
N LEU A 75 6.59 4.46 15.22
CA LEU A 75 6.86 5.45 14.18
C LEU A 75 7.51 6.70 14.76
N GLU A 76 8.11 7.52 13.89
CA GLU A 76 8.76 8.79 14.26
C GLU A 76 7.79 9.81 14.88
N ASN A 77 6.49 9.68 14.61
CA ASN A 77 5.45 10.53 15.19
C ASN A 77 4.99 10.07 16.59
N GLY A 78 5.62 9.04 17.17
CA GLY A 78 5.29 8.50 18.48
C GLY A 78 4.06 7.60 18.52
N LEU A 79 3.48 7.25 17.36
CA LEU A 79 2.42 6.24 17.26
C LEU A 79 3.00 4.86 16.94
N SER A 80 2.31 3.82 17.40
CA SER A 80 2.58 2.44 17.02
C SER A 80 1.77 2.09 15.77
N ARG A 81 2.39 1.43 14.79
CA ARG A 81 1.74 0.95 13.56
C ARG A 81 1.69 -0.56 13.52
N VAL A 82 0.51 -1.10 13.24
CA VAL A 82 0.32 -2.49 12.81
C VAL A 82 -0.04 -2.50 11.32
N THR A 83 0.52 -3.47 10.59
CA THR A 83 0.22 -3.68 9.17
C THR A 83 -0.30 -5.09 8.94
N ALA A 84 -1.47 -5.22 8.33
CA ALA A 84 -1.96 -6.48 7.80
C ALA A 84 -1.71 -6.54 6.28
N THR A 85 -1.28 -7.69 5.78
CA THR A 85 -1.21 -7.98 4.34
C THR A 85 -2.39 -8.85 3.98
N CYS A 86 -3.18 -8.41 2.99
CA CYS A 86 -4.40 -9.07 2.57
C CYS A 86 -4.31 -9.53 1.11
N LEU A 87 -4.95 -10.65 0.77
CA LEU A 87 -5.05 -11.19 -0.59
C LEU A 87 -6.53 -11.28 -0.99
N ALA A 88 -6.90 -10.54 -2.03
CA ALA A 88 -8.19 -10.66 -2.67
C ALA A 88 -8.02 -11.40 -4.00
N THR A 89 -8.75 -12.50 -4.17
CA THR A 89 -8.75 -13.26 -5.42
C THR A 89 -10.04 -12.99 -6.17
N TYR A 90 -9.94 -12.54 -7.42
CA TYR A 90 -11.08 -12.26 -8.27
C TYR A 90 -11.23 -13.33 -9.34
N ASP A 91 -12.45 -13.76 -9.63
CA ASP A 91 -12.70 -14.64 -10.76
C ASP A 91 -12.54 -13.90 -12.09
N ARG A 92 -12.64 -14.64 -13.20
CA ARG A 92 -12.58 -14.08 -14.57
C ARG A 92 -13.67 -13.05 -14.88
N LYS A 93 -14.71 -12.94 -14.06
CA LYS A 93 -15.80 -11.95 -14.17
C LYS A 93 -15.56 -10.75 -13.25
N GLY A 94 -14.41 -10.67 -12.59
CA GLY A 94 -14.04 -9.61 -11.64
C GLY A 94 -14.78 -9.71 -10.31
N ARG A 95 -15.40 -10.84 -10.00
CA ARG A 95 -16.09 -11.05 -8.73
C ARG A 95 -15.10 -11.53 -7.69
N LEU A 96 -15.17 -10.97 -6.49
CA LEU A 96 -14.38 -11.48 -5.38
C LEU A 96 -14.76 -12.94 -5.12
N LYS A 97 -13.76 -13.81 -5.12
CA LYS A 97 -13.90 -15.17 -4.63
C LYS A 97 -13.75 -15.11 -3.11
N PRO A 98 -14.78 -15.49 -2.34
CA PRO A 98 -14.60 -15.64 -0.91
C PRO A 98 -13.59 -16.76 -0.66
N ASN A 99 -12.56 -16.46 0.13
CA ASN A 99 -11.62 -17.47 0.58
C ASN A 99 -12.30 -18.27 1.71
N ALA A 100 -12.27 -19.61 1.58
CA ALA A 100 -13.02 -20.57 2.39
C ALA A 100 -12.44 -20.76 3.79
#